data_AF-K1SR90-F1
#
_entry.id   AF-K1SR90-F1
#
_cell.length_a   1.000
_cell.length_b   1.000
_cell.length_c   1.000
_cell.angle_alpha   90.00
_cell.angle_beta   90.00
_cell.angle_gamma   90.00
#
_symmetry.space_group_name_H-M   'P 1'
#
loop_
_entity.id
_entity.type
_entity.pdbx_description
1 polymer ?
#
loop_
_entity_poly.entity_id
_entity_poly.type
_entity_poly.pdbx_seq_one_letter_code
_entity_poly.pdbx_strand_id
1 'polypeptide(L)'
;MHRIAGAPDAAGTNMPFRDVPAGAYYAQPVLWAYHAGVVNGCGADTFCPTQAISRQDLTVILYRYACLAGIADAAQSENVLSGFADAGTCQRL
;
A
#
# COMPACT_ATOMS: atom_id res chain seq x y z
N MET A 1 3.45 7.09 -4.32
CA MET A 1 3.59 6.71 -2.90
C MET A 1 5.03 6.66 -2.46
N HIS A 2 5.86 5.72 -2.91
CA HIS A 2 7.25 5.57 -2.43
C HIS A 2 8.06 6.88 -2.44
N ARG A 3 8.10 7.61 -3.56
CA ARG A 3 8.74 8.94 -3.63
C ARG A 3 8.09 10.00 -2.73
N ILE A 4 6.77 9.93 -2.54
CA ILE A 4 6.03 10.87 -1.66
C ILE A 4 6.38 10.61 -0.19
N ALA A 5 6.62 9.34 0.17
CA ALA A 5 7.08 8.92 1.49
C ALA A 5 8.56 9.23 1.77
N GLY A 6 9.27 9.90 0.86
CA GLY A 6 10.70 10.19 0.99
C GLY A 6 11.62 9.07 0.49
N ALA A 7 11.11 8.17 -0.36
CA ALA A 7 11.84 7.01 -0.89
C ALA A 7 12.48 6.12 0.19
N PRO A 8 11.73 5.68 1.21
CA PRO A 8 12.24 4.83 2.27
C PRO A 8 12.70 3.48 1.73
N ASP A 9 13.71 2.90 2.37
CA ASP A 9 14.11 1.53 2.11
C ASP A 9 13.01 0.55 2.57
N ALA A 10 12.90 -0.57 1.88
CA ALA A 10 12.00 -1.64 2.32
C ALA A 10 12.52 -2.28 3.61
N ALA A 11 11.60 -2.68 4.50
CA ALA A 11 11.95 -3.37 5.75
C ALA A 11 12.54 -4.79 5.53
N GLY A 12 12.52 -5.29 4.29
CA GLY A 12 13.09 -6.56 3.89
C GLY A 12 13.66 -6.50 2.47
N THR A 13 14.51 -7.47 2.13
CA THR A 13 15.17 -7.57 0.81
C THR A 13 14.57 -8.64 -0.11
N ASN A 14 13.64 -9.45 0.41
CA ASN A 14 13.08 -10.58 -0.33
C ASN A 14 11.88 -10.13 -1.18
N MET A 15 12.03 -10.14 -2.50
CA MET A 15 10.94 -9.85 -3.43
C MET A 15 9.92 -11.01 -3.46
N PRO A 16 8.67 -10.81 -3.05
CA PRO A 16 7.65 -11.88 -3.08
C PRO A 16 7.13 -12.16 -4.50
N PHE A 17 7.34 -11.23 -5.43
CA PHE A 17 6.78 -11.27 -6.78
C PHE A 17 7.80 -11.77 -7.81
N ARG A 18 7.47 -12.84 -8.52
CA ARG A 18 8.35 -13.44 -9.55
C ARG A 18 8.45 -12.60 -10.82
N ASP A 19 7.42 -11.81 -11.10
CA ASP A 19 7.31 -10.94 -12.27
C ASP A 19 7.87 -9.53 -12.02
N VAL A 20 8.63 -9.33 -10.93
CA VAL A 20 9.35 -8.10 -10.63
C VAL A 20 10.86 -8.37 -10.68
N PRO A 21 11.53 -8.08 -11.80
CA PRO A 21 12.98 -8.22 -11.92
C PRO A 21 13.72 -7.29 -10.95
N ALA A 22 14.79 -7.76 -10.31
CA ALA A 22 15.55 -6.97 -9.33
C ALA A 22 16.13 -5.66 -9.92
N GLY A 23 16.42 -5.62 -11.22
CA GLY A 23 16.91 -4.43 -11.92
C GLY A 23 15.81 -3.49 -12.44
N ALA A 24 14.54 -3.81 -12.23
CA ALA A 24 13.45 -2.94 -12.68
C ALA A 24 13.43 -1.65 -11.85
N TYR A 25 13.23 -0.50 -12.50
CA TYR A 25 13.19 0.80 -11.83
C TYR A 25 12.11 0.89 -10.72
N TYR A 26 11.09 0.03 -10.79
CA TYR A 26 9.99 -0.05 -9.83
C TYR A 26 10.18 -1.15 -8.76
N ALA A 27 11.25 -1.95 -8.82
CA ALA A 27 11.45 -3.06 -7.88
C ALA A 27 11.52 -2.58 -6.43
N GLN A 28 12.36 -1.59 -6.13
CA GLN A 28 12.48 -1.02 -4.78
C GLN A 28 11.16 -0.41 -4.27
N PRO A 29 10.46 0.46 -5.04
CA PRO A 29 9.14 0.94 -4.66
C PRO A 29 8.12 -0.15 -4.37
N VAL A 30 8.08 -1.21 -5.18
CA VAL A 30 7.14 -2.33 -5.02
C VAL A 30 7.45 -3.14 -3.77
N LEU A 31 8.73 -3.42 -3.53
CA LEU A 31 9.20 -4.14 -2.35
C LEU A 31 8.85 -3.39 -1.05
N TRP A 32 9.11 -2.09 -1.02
CA TRP A 32 8.72 -1.25 0.11
C TRP A 32 7.21 -1.26 0.30
N ALA A 33 6.45 -1.05 -0.77
CA ALA A 33 4.99 -0.97 -0.69
C ALA A 33 4.37 -2.30 -0.22
N TYR A 34 4.97 -3.44 -0.57
CA TYR A 34 4.54 -4.74 -0.09
C TYR A 34 4.79 -4.89 1.42
N HIS A 35 6.01 -4.63 1.87
CA HIS A 35 6.36 -4.74 3.29
C HIS A 35 5.60 -3.74 4.17
N ALA A 36 5.26 -2.57 3.62
CA ALA A 36 4.45 -1.56 4.29
C ALA A 36 2.93 -1.87 4.23
N GLY A 37 2.51 -3.00 3.65
CA GLY A 37 1.10 -3.41 3.53
C GLY A 37 0.28 -2.56 2.55
N VAL A 38 0.92 -1.71 1.75
CA VAL A 38 0.27 -0.78 0.81
C VAL A 38 -0.21 -1.52 -0.45
N VAL A 39 0.52 -2.56 -0.91
CA VAL A 39 0.17 -3.37 -2.08
C VAL A 39 0.31 -4.86 -1.80
N ASN A 40 -0.56 -5.68 -2.39
CA ASN A 40 -0.53 -7.15 -2.25
C ASN A 40 -0.19 -7.88 -3.57
N GLY A 41 -0.20 -7.18 -4.70
CA GLY A 41 -0.13 -7.82 -6.03
C GLY A 41 -1.50 -8.30 -6.53
N CYS A 42 -1.50 -8.90 -7.73
CA CYS A 42 -2.68 -9.43 -8.40
C CYS A 42 -2.91 -10.93 -8.13
N GLY A 43 -1.92 -11.60 -7.55
CA GLY A 43 -1.93 -13.02 -7.24
C GLY A 43 -1.01 -13.33 -6.05
N ALA A 44 -0.80 -14.63 -5.79
CA ALA A 44 -0.02 -15.07 -4.62
C ALA A 44 1.46 -14.66 -4.69
N ASP A 45 2.04 -14.67 -5.88
CA ASP A 45 3.46 -14.36 -6.14
C ASP A 45 3.66 -13.51 -7.41
N THR A 46 2.63 -12.75 -7.79
CA THR A 46 2.61 -11.89 -8.98
C THR A 46 2.13 -10.48 -8.68
N PHE A 47 2.85 -9.48 -9.19
CA PHE A 47 2.52 -8.07 -9.06
C PHE A 47 1.64 -7.53 -10.21
N CYS A 48 1.77 -8.10 -11.41
CA CYS A 48 1.11 -7.65 -12.65
C CYS A 48 1.47 -6.20 -13.07
N PRO A 49 2.75 -5.86 -13.30
CA PRO A 49 3.18 -4.49 -13.58
C PRO A 49 2.62 -3.88 -14.88
N THR A 50 2.21 -4.72 -15.84
CA THR A 50 1.65 -4.28 -17.13
C THR A 50 0.13 -4.26 -17.16
N GLN A 51 -0.53 -4.77 -16.12
CA GLN A 51 -1.99 -4.80 -16.05
C GLN A 51 -2.53 -3.41 -15.72
N ALA A 52 -3.61 -3.02 -16.39
CA ALA A 52 -4.32 -1.80 -16.05
C ALA A 52 -4.89 -1.91 -14.63
N ILE A 53 -4.61 -0.90 -13.81
CA ILE A 53 -5.18 -0.80 -12.46
C ILE A 53 -6.62 -0.27 -12.55
N SER A 54 -7.56 -0.91 -11.85
CA SER A 54 -8.92 -0.39 -11.74
C SER A 54 -8.96 0.83 -10.82
N ARG A 55 -9.96 1.70 -10.97
CA ARG A 55 -10.12 2.85 -10.06
C ARG A 55 -10.31 2.41 -8.61
N GLN A 56 -10.98 1.28 -8.40
CA GLN A 56 -11.24 0.72 -7.07
C GLN A 56 -9.93 0.28 -6.41
N ASP A 57 -9.08 -0.44 -7.14
CA ASP A 57 -7.78 -0.88 -6.64
C ASP A 57 -6.87 0.32 -6.31
N LEU A 58 -6.88 1.35 -7.15
CA LEU A 58 -6.14 2.58 -6.88
C LEU A 58 -6.59 3.24 -5.57
N THR A 59 -7.91 3.29 -5.31
CA THR A 59 -8.46 3.84 -4.07
C THR A 59 -8.03 3.01 -2.85
N VAL A 60 -8.03 1.67 -2.94
CA VAL A 60 -7.57 0.80 -1.86
C VAL A 60 -6.10 1.04 -1.53
N ILE A 61 -5.24 1.14 -2.55
CA ILE A 61 -3.81 1.43 -2.38
C ILE A 61 -3.61 2.81 -1.74
N LEU A 62 -4.36 3.83 -2.20
CA LEU A 62 -4.29 5.17 -1.64
C LEU A 62 -4.76 5.20 -0.18
N TYR A 63 -5.83 4.50 0.16
CA TYR A 63 -6.34 4.40 1.53
C TYR A 63 -5.32 3.75 2.46
N ARG A 64 -4.73 2.62 2.08
CA ARG A 64 -3.68 1.94 2.85
C ARG A 64 -2.44 2.83 3.05
N TYR A 65 -2.04 3.55 2.00
CA TYR A 65 -0.97 4.53 2.11
C TYR A 65 -1.31 5.69 3.06
N ALA A 66 -2.52 6.24 2.95
CA ALA A 66 -2.98 7.31 3.84
C ALA A 66 -3.02 6.84 5.29
N CYS A 67 -3.34 5.56 5.52
CA CYS A 67 -3.27 4.95 6.83
C CYS A 67 -1.86 4.83 7.37
N LEU A 68 -0.94 4.30 6.57
CA LEU A 68 0.48 4.23 6.91
C LEU A 68 1.05 5.62 7.24
N ALA A 69 0.69 6.63 6.47
CA ALA A 69 1.17 8.00 6.64
C ALA A 69 0.47 8.78 7.76
N GLY A 70 -0.53 8.20 8.44
CA GLY A 70 -1.34 8.90 9.45
C GLY A 70 -2.22 10.02 8.89
N ILE A 71 -2.40 10.07 7.57
CA ILE A 71 -3.21 11.07 6.87
C ILE A 71 -4.70 10.70 6.96
N ALA A 72 -5.03 9.41 6.91
CA ALA A 72 -6.41 8.94 7.02
C ALA A 72 -6.98 9.13 8.44
N ASP A 73 -6.09 9.18 9.44
CA ASP A 73 -6.42 9.42 10.84
C ASP A 73 -6.76 10.90 11.10
N ALA A 74 -6.20 11.83 10.31
CA ALA A 74 -6.52 13.26 10.40
C ALA A 74 -7.97 13.62 9.97
N ALA A 75 -8.70 12.68 9.36
CA ALA A 75 -10.13 12.81 9.05
C ALA A 75 -11.03 12.15 10.10
N GLN A 76 -10.47 11.43 11.07
CA GLN A 76 -11.20 10.76 12.14
C GLN A 76 -11.26 11.68 13.35
N SER A 77 -12.38 12.38 13.53
CA SER A 77 -12.89 12.47 14.89
C SER A 77 -13.24 11.03 15.28
N GLU A 78 -12.34 10.35 16.01
CA GLU A 78 -12.43 8.92 16.37
C GLU A 78 -13.78 8.54 17.04
N ASN A 79 -14.59 9.52 17.41
CA ASN A 79 -15.88 9.37 18.08
C ASN A 79 -17.11 9.47 17.16
N VAL A 80 -16.96 9.93 15.91
CA VAL A 80 -18.11 10.10 14.99
C VAL A 80 -18.33 8.89 14.10
N LEU A 81 -17.23 8.23 13.68
CA LEU A 81 -17.31 7.09 12.78
C LEU A 81 -17.44 5.76 13.52
N SER A 82 -16.96 5.63 14.76
CA SER A 82 -17.06 4.41 15.57
C SER A 82 -18.49 3.96 15.88
N GLY A 83 -19.50 4.80 15.64
CA GLY A 83 -20.93 4.44 15.74
C GLY A 83 -21.46 3.63 14.55
N PHE A 84 -20.73 3.54 13.43
CA PHE A 84 -21.12 2.75 12.26
C PHE A 84 -20.46 1.37 12.31
N ALA A 85 -21.23 0.31 12.07
CA ALA A 85 -20.74 -1.07 12.12
C ALA A 85 -19.70 -1.40 11.04
N ASP A 86 -19.64 -0.61 9.98
CA ASP A 86 -18.69 -0.69 8.86
C ASP A 86 -17.56 0.34 8.96
N ALA A 87 -17.46 1.05 10.08
CA ALA A 87 -16.36 1.97 10.31
C ALA A 87 -15.04 1.23 10.36
N GLY A 88 -14.33 1.24 9.24
CA GLY A 88 -12.96 0.74 9.17
C GLY A 88 -12.04 1.64 9.98
N THR A 89 -11.52 1.14 11.10
CA THR A 89 -10.43 1.80 11.80
C THR A 89 -9.16 1.67 10.98
N CYS A 90 -8.54 2.81 10.73
CA CYS A 90 -7.26 2.90 10.09
C CYS A 90 -6.17 2.46 11.08
N GLN A 91 -5.95 1.16 11.19
CA GLN A 91 -4.96 0.65 12.13
C GLN A 91 -3.57 0.91 11.57
N ARG A 92 -2.77 1.71 12.29
CA ARG A 92 -1.39 2.00 11.93
C ARG A 92 -0.61 0.66 11.90
N LEU A 93 -0.16 0.27 10.71
CA LEU A 93 0.55 -0.99 10.43
C LEU A 93 1.98 -0.96 11.00
#